data_AF-A0A1D2ME02-F1
#
_entry.id   AF-A0A1D2ME02-F1
#
_cell.length_a   1.000
_cell.length_b   1.000
_cell.length_c   1.000
_cell.angle_alpha   90.00
_cell.angle_beta   90.00
_cell.angle_gamma   90.00
#
_symmetry.space_group_name_H-M   'P 1'
#
loop_
_entity.id
_entity.type
_entity.pdbx_description
1 polymer ?
#
loop_
_entity_poly.entity_id
_entity_poly.type
_entity_poly.pdbx_seq_one_letter_code
_entity_poly.pdbx_strand_id
1 'polypeptide(L)'
;MRNHFNQFLLVGFVTVIFSNIPSSQGASVNENTEPNQKLLILMLDGFRWDYYDKQKDELVGFTKFLNEGVQAEWVEPVFPSLSYACWTTIGTGVYPETHGILGNYMYDREFNETFSIEDLNSTQLERWWQNSEPIWITATKHNKKAFLREWSRCDVAFNQTRPETCTGYVGADGVEGVRDTLQAGLESLKGDYDLVMVYGEHIDNIGHQFGPYAPELKEAIVGVDAVLAEFLQGLEEAGLSETVNIIIVGDHGMKFLGEGSGLPSAAKFLNLSDYINPNDVLKIVDRGPHLTIATYENTLDKVYQSLKGQEGFDVYLREEIPEELHYRNSRLVQDILVVTHPDYYIRGLQSPNQLPVDNPDGIHSGGAHGYINSMSDMRTIFFAKGPAFKKGSVHPPISLVDQYQIFAHLLNIPAQPNNGTWSKVSGMLKSQSDGSIGYAYPMLTFGVLLAFLSFV
;
A
#
# COMPACT_ATOMS: atom_id res chain seq x y z
N MET A 1 57.77 66.16 -26.52
CA MET A 1 57.02 66.37 -25.26
C MET A 1 56.06 65.22 -25.10
N ARG A 2 56.20 64.49 -23.99
CA ARG A 2 55.59 63.18 -23.71
C ARG A 2 54.09 63.27 -23.53
N ASN A 3 53.34 62.36 -24.17
CA ASN A 3 52.15 61.73 -23.61
C ASN A 3 51.92 60.42 -24.37
N HIS A 4 52.18 59.30 -23.69
CA HIS A 4 51.96 57.96 -24.22
C HIS A 4 50.50 57.56 -24.00
N PHE A 5 49.79 57.33 -25.10
CA PHE A 5 48.51 56.63 -25.13
C PHE A 5 48.75 55.14 -24.86
N ASN A 6 48.24 54.62 -23.75
CA ASN A 6 48.18 53.19 -23.49
C ASN A 6 46.81 52.64 -23.92
N GLN A 7 46.87 51.62 -24.77
CA GLN A 7 45.74 50.81 -25.23
C GLN A 7 45.11 50.07 -24.04
N PHE A 8 43.78 50.19 -23.90
CA PHE A 8 42.99 49.34 -23.02
C PHE A 8 42.63 48.05 -23.75
N LEU A 9 43.18 46.93 -23.29
CA LEU A 9 42.71 45.58 -23.61
C LEU A 9 41.44 45.32 -22.80
N LEU A 10 40.32 45.14 -23.49
CA LEU A 10 39.05 44.71 -22.93
C LEU A 10 39.10 43.18 -22.76
N VAL A 11 39.35 42.69 -21.55
CA VAL A 11 39.19 41.27 -21.21
C VAL A 11 37.74 41.09 -20.76
N GLY A 12 36.92 40.44 -21.60
CA GLY A 12 35.56 40.05 -21.24
C GLY A 12 35.57 38.94 -20.20
N PHE A 13 34.97 39.19 -19.03
CA PHE A 13 34.62 38.14 -18.08
C PHE A 13 33.31 37.50 -18.50
N VAL A 14 33.35 36.22 -18.89
CA VAL A 14 32.17 35.37 -18.98
C VAL A 14 31.74 35.01 -17.56
N THR A 15 30.61 35.55 -17.10
CA THR A 15 29.99 35.12 -15.85
C THR A 15 29.19 33.85 -16.12
N VAL A 16 29.74 32.69 -15.75
CA VAL A 16 28.96 31.44 -15.68
C VAL A 16 28.10 31.51 -14.42
N ILE A 17 26.79 31.75 -14.60
CA ILE A 17 25.81 31.61 -13.53
C ILE A 17 25.55 30.11 -13.37
N PHE A 18 26.14 29.48 -12.35
CA PHE A 18 25.70 28.18 -11.89
C PHE A 18 24.36 28.37 -11.17
N SER A 19 23.27 28.03 -11.85
CA SER A 19 21.99 27.79 -11.22
C SER A 19 22.13 26.56 -10.31
N ASN A 20 22.14 26.78 -8.99
CA ASN A 20 22.02 25.72 -8.00
C ASN A 20 20.66 25.02 -8.17
N ILE A 21 20.66 23.90 -8.89
CA ILE A 21 19.57 22.92 -8.81
C ILE A 21 19.68 22.31 -7.42
N PRO A 22 18.62 22.30 -6.59
CA PRO A 22 18.67 21.59 -5.32
C PRO A 22 18.79 20.09 -5.66
N SER A 23 19.95 19.52 -5.37
CA SER A 23 20.12 18.08 -5.29
C SER A 23 19.16 17.56 -4.23
N SER A 24 18.19 16.74 -4.63
CA SER A 24 17.37 15.96 -3.70
C SER A 24 18.31 15.16 -2.80
N GLN A 25 18.47 15.59 -1.55
CA GLN A 25 19.15 14.81 -0.54
C GLN A 25 18.30 13.56 -0.29
N GLY A 26 18.69 12.44 -0.91
CA GLY A 26 18.32 11.13 -0.42
C GLY A 26 18.73 11.06 1.04
N ALA A 27 17.82 10.60 1.90
CA ALA A 27 18.08 10.42 3.31
C ALA A 27 19.36 9.59 3.48
N SER A 28 20.38 10.19 4.09
CA SER A 28 21.61 9.49 4.45
C SER A 28 21.27 8.36 5.42
N VAL A 29 21.66 7.13 5.08
CA VAL A 29 21.57 5.95 5.94
C VAL A 29 22.31 6.25 7.25
N ASN A 30 21.57 6.27 8.37
CA ASN A 30 22.15 6.44 9.71
C ASN A 30 22.66 5.07 10.19
N GLU A 31 23.98 4.96 10.35
CA GLU A 31 24.76 3.74 10.62
C GLU A 31 24.61 3.12 12.03
N ASN A 32 23.51 3.35 12.76
CA ASN A 32 23.33 2.80 14.12
C ASN A 32 21.92 2.24 14.37
N THR A 33 21.53 1.22 13.59
CA THR A 33 20.53 0.22 14.02
C THR A 33 21.29 -1.00 14.54
N GLU A 34 20.99 -1.45 15.75
CA GLU A 34 21.58 -2.65 16.35
C GLU A 34 21.62 -3.82 15.35
N PRO A 35 22.74 -4.54 15.16
CA PRO A 35 23.05 -5.24 13.90
C PRO A 35 22.24 -6.50 13.55
N ASN A 36 21.07 -6.75 14.15
CA ASN A 36 20.39 -8.04 14.00
C ASN A 36 18.86 -8.01 14.17
N GLN A 37 18.21 -6.90 13.82
CA GLN A 37 16.75 -6.81 13.88
C GLN A 37 16.09 -7.44 12.66
N LYS A 38 15.06 -8.25 12.91
CA LYS A 38 14.22 -8.87 11.87
C LYS A 38 12.91 -8.12 11.73
N LEU A 39 12.27 -8.25 10.58
CA LEU A 39 10.96 -7.66 10.29
C LEU A 39 9.96 -8.76 9.92
N LEU A 40 8.85 -8.83 10.63
CA LEU A 40 7.65 -9.55 10.20
C LEU A 40 6.54 -8.57 9.84
N ILE A 41 5.95 -8.76 8.66
CA ILE A 41 4.75 -8.04 8.21
C ILE A 41 3.60 -9.05 8.12
N LEU A 42 2.62 -8.90 9.00
CA LEU A 42 1.36 -9.63 8.95
C LEU A 42 0.33 -8.79 8.17
N MET A 43 -0.19 -9.37 7.11
CA MET A 43 -1.05 -8.71 6.13
C MET A 43 -2.46 -9.29 6.30
N LEU A 44 -3.35 -8.52 6.93
CA LEU A 44 -4.74 -8.94 7.20
C LEU A 44 -5.67 -8.23 6.23
N ASP A 45 -6.19 -8.98 5.27
CA ASP A 45 -7.08 -8.47 4.23
C ASP A 45 -8.40 -7.95 4.83
N GLY A 46 -8.87 -6.81 4.33
CA GLY A 46 -10.16 -6.22 4.72
C GLY A 46 -10.28 -5.79 6.19
N PHE A 47 -9.16 -5.70 6.94
CA PHE A 47 -9.18 -5.27 8.34
C PHE A 47 -9.46 -3.77 8.47
N ARG A 48 -10.74 -3.43 8.59
CA ARG A 48 -11.23 -2.05 8.72
C ARG A 48 -10.77 -1.41 10.02
N TRP A 49 -10.43 -0.12 9.94
CA TRP A 49 -9.81 0.65 11.03
C TRP A 49 -10.53 0.59 12.40
N ASP A 50 -11.85 0.47 12.41
CA ASP A 50 -12.68 0.53 13.63
C ASP A 50 -12.99 -0.84 14.24
N TYR A 51 -12.56 -1.94 13.61
CA TYR A 51 -12.86 -3.30 14.08
C TYR A 51 -12.23 -3.61 15.44
N TYR A 52 -10.99 -3.17 15.66
CA TYR A 52 -10.31 -3.35 16.94
C TYR A 52 -11.02 -2.57 18.06
N ASP A 53 -11.22 -1.27 17.87
CA ASP A 53 -11.79 -0.40 18.91
C ASP A 53 -13.22 -0.82 19.30
N LYS A 54 -14.02 -1.31 18.35
CA LYS A 54 -15.38 -1.80 18.60
C LYS A 54 -15.43 -3.09 19.43
N GLN A 55 -14.34 -3.84 19.50
CA GLN A 55 -14.29 -5.18 20.08
C GLN A 55 -13.17 -5.35 21.11
N LYS A 56 -12.50 -4.26 21.48
CA LYS A 56 -11.27 -4.25 22.28
C LYS A 56 -11.30 -5.14 23.52
N ASP A 57 -12.44 -5.20 24.21
CA ASP A 57 -12.61 -5.99 25.45
C ASP A 57 -12.54 -7.52 25.21
N GLU A 58 -12.71 -7.98 23.97
CA GLU A 58 -12.67 -9.38 23.56
C GLU A 58 -11.37 -9.76 22.83
N LEU A 59 -10.55 -8.78 22.44
CA LEU A 59 -9.33 -8.96 21.64
C LEU A 59 -8.07 -8.88 22.50
N VAL A 60 -7.71 -9.99 23.14
CA VAL A 60 -6.57 -10.07 24.09
C VAL A 60 -5.23 -9.98 23.36
N GLY A 61 -5.10 -10.62 22.20
CA GLY A 61 -3.88 -10.64 21.39
C GLY A 61 -3.50 -9.24 20.87
N PHE A 62 -4.43 -8.58 20.18
CA PHE A 62 -4.27 -7.22 19.68
C PHE A 62 -4.10 -6.23 20.83
N THR A 63 -4.83 -6.38 21.93
CA THR A 63 -4.65 -5.49 23.09
C THR A 63 -3.26 -5.65 23.72
N LYS A 64 -2.75 -6.88 23.87
CA LYS A 64 -1.37 -7.12 24.32
C LYS A 64 -0.37 -6.50 23.33
N PHE A 65 -0.59 -6.67 22.03
CA PHE A 65 0.26 -6.13 20.98
C PHE A 65 0.35 -4.59 21.05
N LEU A 66 -0.80 -3.92 21.14
CA LEU A 66 -0.90 -2.46 21.08
C LEU A 66 -0.51 -1.75 22.38
N ASN A 67 -0.70 -2.39 23.54
CA ASN A 67 -0.22 -1.84 24.81
C ASN A 67 1.32 -1.68 24.83
N GLU A 68 2.03 -2.51 24.07
CA GLU A 68 3.49 -2.48 23.94
C GLU A 68 3.96 -1.92 22.61
N GLY A 69 3.04 -1.44 21.78
CA GLY A 69 3.30 -1.02 20.41
C GLY A 69 2.78 0.37 20.08
N VAL A 70 2.65 0.64 18.79
CA VAL A 70 2.09 1.84 18.21
C VAL A 70 0.98 1.47 17.24
N GLN A 71 -0.06 2.29 17.19
CA GLN A 71 -1.09 2.21 16.15
C GLN A 71 -1.25 3.56 15.47
N ALA A 72 -1.50 3.57 14.17
CA ALA A 72 -2.12 4.72 13.53
C ALA A 72 -3.61 4.76 13.90
N GLU A 73 -4.20 5.96 14.05
CA GLU A 73 -5.66 6.09 14.24
C GLU A 73 -6.43 5.41 13.10
N TRP A 74 -5.95 5.56 11.87
CA TRP A 74 -6.35 4.79 10.70
C TRP A 74 -5.33 5.00 9.57
N VAL A 75 -5.43 4.15 8.55
CA VAL A 75 -4.70 4.27 7.29
C VAL A 75 -5.69 4.56 6.17
N GLU A 76 -5.40 5.59 5.37
CA GLU A 76 -6.13 5.86 4.13
C GLU A 76 -5.61 4.95 3.00
N PRO A 77 -6.47 4.15 2.35
CA PRO A 77 -6.08 3.32 1.22
C PRO A 77 -5.78 4.15 -0.03
N VAL A 78 -5.30 3.49 -1.08
CA VAL A 78 -5.25 4.07 -2.43
C VAL A 78 -6.57 3.85 -3.15
N PHE A 79 -6.79 4.60 -4.23
CA PHE A 79 -7.90 4.33 -5.14
C PHE A 79 -7.44 3.48 -6.33
N PRO A 80 -8.23 2.46 -6.72
CA PRO A 80 -9.36 1.91 -5.97
C PRO A 80 -8.87 1.14 -4.74
N SER A 81 -9.70 1.07 -3.70
CA SER A 81 -9.41 0.31 -2.47
C SER A 81 -9.61 -1.19 -2.67
N LEU A 82 -8.88 -1.77 -3.63
CA LEU A 82 -8.88 -3.19 -3.99
C LEU A 82 -7.56 -3.85 -3.61
N SER A 83 -7.64 -5.12 -3.25
CA SER A 83 -6.53 -5.90 -2.69
C SER A 83 -5.26 -5.79 -3.54
N TYR A 84 -5.23 -6.21 -4.81
CA TYR A 84 -4.01 -6.16 -5.61
C TYR A 84 -3.40 -4.76 -5.76
N ALA A 85 -4.24 -3.71 -5.87
CA ALA A 85 -3.76 -2.34 -5.97
C ALA A 85 -3.12 -1.87 -4.65
N CYS A 86 -3.84 -2.03 -3.54
CA CYS A 86 -3.37 -1.66 -2.21
C CYS A 86 -2.15 -2.47 -1.77
N TRP A 87 -2.15 -3.78 -1.99
CA TRP A 87 -1.06 -4.69 -1.67
C TRP A 87 0.23 -4.37 -2.42
N THR A 88 0.12 -4.04 -3.72
CA THR A 88 1.28 -3.59 -4.51
C THR A 88 1.77 -2.22 -4.02
N THR A 89 0.86 -1.31 -3.66
CA THR A 89 1.22 -0.01 -3.04
C THR A 89 1.98 -0.23 -1.73
N ILE A 90 1.53 -1.10 -0.83
CA ILE A 90 2.23 -1.40 0.44
C ILE A 90 3.64 -1.91 0.16
N GLY A 91 3.79 -2.80 -0.83
CA GLY A 91 5.08 -3.37 -1.20
C GLY A 91 6.04 -2.39 -1.87
N THR A 92 5.56 -1.32 -2.50
CA THR A 92 6.39 -0.44 -3.37
C THR A 92 6.44 1.03 -2.93
N GLY A 93 5.47 1.46 -2.12
CA GLY A 93 5.31 2.84 -1.66
C GLY A 93 4.83 3.82 -2.72
N VAL A 94 4.41 3.35 -3.91
CA VAL A 94 3.89 4.21 -4.99
C VAL A 94 2.42 3.94 -5.26
N TYR A 95 1.74 4.89 -5.92
CA TYR A 95 0.32 4.75 -6.29
C TYR A 95 0.09 3.74 -7.43
N PRO A 96 -1.16 3.24 -7.60
CA PRO A 96 -1.54 2.33 -8.68
C PRO A 96 -1.18 2.79 -10.09
N GLU A 97 -1.32 4.09 -10.39
CA GLU A 97 -0.92 4.61 -11.69
C GLU A 97 0.58 4.48 -11.98
N THR A 98 1.41 4.40 -10.93
CA THR A 98 2.87 4.25 -11.06
C THR A 98 3.28 2.78 -11.15
N HIS A 99 2.85 1.94 -10.20
CA HIS A 99 3.22 0.52 -10.22
C HIS A 99 2.44 -0.31 -11.25
N GLY A 100 1.37 0.23 -11.83
CA GLY A 100 0.65 -0.37 -12.96
C GLY A 100 -0.37 -1.45 -12.58
N ILE A 101 -0.58 -1.72 -11.29
CA ILE A 101 -1.61 -2.67 -10.81
C ILE A 101 -2.82 -1.85 -10.36
N LEU A 102 -3.75 -1.64 -11.30
CA LEU A 102 -4.87 -0.70 -11.12
C LEU A 102 -6.09 -1.30 -10.39
N GLY A 103 -6.10 -2.60 -10.12
CA GLY A 103 -7.22 -3.28 -9.48
C GLY A 103 -7.07 -4.80 -9.50
N ASN A 104 -8.11 -5.50 -9.08
CA ASN A 104 -8.16 -6.97 -9.07
C ASN A 104 -8.41 -7.57 -10.47
N TYR A 105 -8.94 -6.76 -11.38
CA TYR A 105 -9.05 -7.07 -12.79
C TYR A 105 -8.43 -5.93 -13.60
N MET A 106 -7.76 -6.26 -14.71
CA MET A 106 -7.23 -5.27 -15.65
C MET A 106 -7.33 -5.78 -17.09
N TYR A 107 -7.24 -4.86 -18.04
CA TYR A 107 -7.16 -5.17 -19.46
C TYR A 107 -6.10 -4.32 -20.14
N ASP A 108 -5.22 -4.97 -20.88
CA ASP A 108 -4.18 -4.34 -21.67
C ASP A 108 -4.53 -4.41 -23.15
N ARG A 109 -4.95 -3.27 -23.71
CA ARG A 109 -5.30 -3.13 -25.13
C ARG A 109 -4.14 -3.44 -26.06
N GLU A 110 -2.90 -3.17 -25.65
CA GLU A 110 -1.72 -3.30 -26.51
C GLU A 110 -1.40 -4.77 -26.77
N PHE A 111 -1.50 -5.60 -25.72
CA PHE A 111 -1.23 -7.03 -25.81
C PHE A 111 -2.50 -7.88 -25.92
N ASN A 112 -3.67 -7.24 -25.81
CA ASN A 112 -4.96 -7.92 -25.69
C ASN A 112 -4.98 -8.96 -24.56
N GLU A 113 -4.37 -8.61 -23.43
CA GLU A 113 -4.21 -9.47 -22.26
C GLU A 113 -5.12 -9.02 -21.12
N THR A 114 -5.64 -9.98 -20.37
CA THR A 114 -6.42 -9.70 -19.16
C THR A 114 -5.64 -10.06 -17.93
N PHE A 115 -5.86 -9.33 -16.86
CA PHE A 115 -5.44 -9.67 -15.51
C PHE A 115 -6.69 -9.99 -14.70
N SER A 116 -6.72 -11.12 -14.00
CA SER A 116 -7.85 -11.52 -13.17
C SER A 116 -7.35 -12.16 -11.88
N ILE A 117 -7.82 -11.67 -10.73
CA ILE A 117 -7.58 -12.28 -9.42
C ILE A 117 -8.00 -13.76 -9.36
N GLU A 118 -8.97 -14.16 -10.19
CA GLU A 118 -9.48 -15.54 -10.27
C GLU A 118 -8.61 -16.45 -11.16
N ASP A 119 -7.66 -15.91 -11.92
CA ASP A 119 -6.76 -16.67 -12.81
C ASP A 119 -5.29 -16.36 -12.51
N LEU A 120 -4.65 -17.25 -11.76
CA LEU A 120 -3.23 -17.15 -11.43
C LEU A 120 -2.33 -17.14 -12.67
N ASN A 121 -2.73 -17.74 -13.80
CA ASN A 121 -1.93 -17.68 -15.02
C ASN A 121 -1.94 -16.30 -15.65
N SER A 122 -3.06 -15.58 -15.57
CA SER A 122 -3.17 -14.22 -16.07
C SER A 122 -2.30 -13.25 -15.26
N THR A 123 -2.25 -13.45 -13.95
CA THR A 123 -1.51 -12.57 -13.03
C THR A 123 -0.01 -12.87 -12.99
N GLN A 124 0.46 -14.05 -13.42
CA GLN A 124 1.90 -14.38 -13.41
C GLN A 124 2.73 -13.71 -14.51
N LEU A 125 2.08 -13.05 -15.49
CA LEU A 125 2.80 -12.42 -16.59
C LEU A 125 3.69 -11.28 -16.06
N GLU A 126 5.01 -11.41 -16.24
CA GLU A 126 6.01 -10.48 -15.67
C GLU A 126 5.73 -9.01 -16.03
N ARG A 127 5.17 -8.75 -17.22
CA ARG A 127 4.88 -7.40 -17.74
C ARG A 127 3.98 -6.56 -16.85
N TRP A 128 3.13 -7.17 -16.03
CA TRP A 128 2.28 -6.42 -15.08
C TRP A 128 3.10 -5.82 -13.94
N TRP A 129 4.24 -6.44 -13.60
CA TRP A 129 4.94 -6.24 -12.35
C TRP A 129 6.28 -5.51 -12.50
N GLN A 130 6.67 -5.10 -13.72
CA GLN A 130 8.00 -4.52 -13.95
C GLN A 130 8.11 -3.01 -13.66
N ASN A 131 7.01 -2.32 -13.37
CA ASN A 131 7.04 -0.86 -13.23
C ASN A 131 7.63 -0.38 -11.90
N SER A 132 7.55 -1.19 -10.83
CA SER A 132 7.99 -0.78 -9.50
C SER A 132 8.54 -1.95 -8.71
N GLU A 133 9.70 -1.75 -8.08
CA GLU A 133 10.40 -2.78 -7.32
C GLU A 133 9.78 -2.92 -5.92
N PRO A 134 9.28 -4.12 -5.54
CA PRO A 134 8.71 -4.32 -4.22
C PRO A 134 9.78 -4.58 -3.15
N ILE A 135 9.42 -4.34 -1.89
CA ILE A 135 10.33 -4.37 -0.73
C ILE A 135 11.10 -5.68 -0.58
N TRP A 136 10.49 -6.83 -0.88
CA TRP A 136 11.16 -8.13 -0.79
C TRP A 136 12.26 -8.27 -1.85
N ILE A 137 12.12 -7.64 -3.01
CA ILE A 137 13.18 -7.61 -4.03
C ILE A 137 14.28 -6.64 -3.63
N THR A 138 13.94 -5.46 -3.10
CA THR A 138 14.95 -4.51 -2.59
C THR A 138 15.76 -5.13 -1.46
N ALA A 139 15.10 -5.88 -0.56
CA ALA A 139 15.74 -6.65 0.50
C ALA A 139 16.73 -7.68 -0.07
N THR A 140 16.27 -8.56 -0.98
CA THR A 140 17.14 -9.58 -1.60
C THR A 140 18.34 -8.97 -2.34
N LYS A 141 18.16 -7.87 -3.07
CA LYS A 141 19.25 -7.13 -3.75
C LYS A 141 20.28 -6.53 -2.77
N HIS A 142 19.92 -6.40 -1.51
CA HIS A 142 20.79 -5.92 -0.43
C HIS A 142 21.18 -7.02 0.56
N ASN A 143 21.17 -8.27 0.09
CA ASN A 143 21.61 -9.46 0.84
C ASN A 143 20.79 -9.72 2.11
N LYS A 144 19.53 -9.28 2.11
CA LYS A 144 18.55 -9.61 3.15
C LYS A 144 17.72 -10.80 2.69
N LYS A 145 17.61 -11.82 3.54
CA LYS A 145 16.83 -13.01 3.23
C LYS A 145 15.34 -12.74 3.44
N ALA A 146 14.55 -12.91 2.39
CA ALA A 146 13.12 -12.68 2.39
C ALA A 146 12.33 -14.00 2.29
N PHE A 147 11.36 -14.16 3.20
CA PHE A 147 10.39 -15.24 3.21
C PHE A 147 8.99 -14.67 3.03
N LEU A 148 8.26 -15.18 2.05
CA LEU A 148 6.88 -14.78 1.75
C LEU A 148 5.97 -16.01 1.72
N ARG A 149 4.82 -15.93 2.39
CA ARG A 149 3.85 -17.03 2.53
C ARG A 149 2.41 -16.52 2.32
N GLU A 150 1.65 -17.28 1.54
CA GLU A 150 0.30 -16.90 1.06
C GLU A 150 0.26 -15.57 0.31
N TRP A 151 1.42 -15.05 -0.10
CA TRP A 151 1.49 -13.78 -0.79
C TRP A 151 1.43 -14.00 -2.29
N SER A 152 0.41 -13.45 -2.94
CA SER A 152 0.29 -13.60 -4.38
C SER A 152 1.44 -12.89 -5.09
N ARG A 153 1.97 -13.54 -6.13
CA ARG A 153 2.95 -12.98 -7.07
C ARG A 153 4.36 -12.73 -6.53
N CYS A 154 4.71 -13.21 -5.32
CA CYS A 154 6.13 -13.32 -4.95
C CYS A 154 6.92 -14.26 -5.87
N ASP A 155 6.23 -15.10 -6.64
CA ASP A 155 6.77 -16.03 -7.63
C ASP A 155 7.13 -15.34 -8.95
N VAL A 156 6.65 -14.12 -9.18
CA VAL A 156 6.98 -13.32 -10.37
C VAL A 156 8.31 -12.61 -10.13
N ALA A 157 9.24 -12.78 -11.06
CA ALA A 157 10.55 -12.14 -10.96
C ALA A 157 10.47 -10.65 -11.29
N PHE A 158 11.21 -9.83 -10.54
CA PHE A 158 11.46 -8.44 -10.87
C PHE A 158 12.92 -8.29 -11.29
N ASN A 159 13.19 -7.94 -12.54
CA ASN A 159 14.55 -7.91 -13.08
C ASN A 159 15.34 -9.20 -12.75
N GLN A 160 14.73 -10.37 -13.01
CA GLN A 160 15.28 -11.72 -12.77
C GLN A 160 15.54 -12.06 -11.29
N THR A 161 15.17 -11.19 -10.36
CA THR A 161 15.33 -11.41 -8.92
C THR A 161 14.02 -11.95 -8.32
N ARG A 162 14.14 -12.87 -7.38
CA ARG A 162 13.04 -13.43 -6.57
C ARG A 162 13.49 -13.47 -5.10
N PRO A 163 12.56 -13.44 -4.14
CA PRO A 163 12.89 -13.67 -2.74
C PRO A 163 13.44 -15.09 -2.52
N GLU A 164 14.18 -15.28 -1.44
CA GLU A 164 14.78 -16.56 -1.06
C GLU A 164 13.75 -17.67 -0.88
N THR A 165 12.58 -17.34 -0.34
CA THR A 165 11.44 -18.25 -0.30
C THR A 165 10.15 -17.52 -0.60
N CYS A 166 9.39 -18.10 -1.53
CA CYS A 166 8.04 -17.68 -1.86
C CYS A 166 7.15 -18.92 -1.85
N THR A 167 6.11 -18.88 -1.03
CA THR A 167 4.92 -19.70 -1.24
C THR A 167 3.84 -18.75 -1.74
N GLY A 168 3.49 -18.88 -3.02
CA GLY A 168 2.39 -18.12 -3.61
C GLY A 168 1.06 -18.40 -2.90
N TYR A 169 0.08 -17.55 -3.16
CA TYR A 169 -1.27 -17.68 -2.64
C TYR A 169 -1.92 -19.03 -3.02
N VAL A 170 -2.36 -19.79 -2.02
CA VAL A 170 -3.08 -21.06 -2.19
C VAL A 170 -4.48 -21.06 -1.56
N GLY A 171 -4.95 -19.91 -1.08
CA GLY A 171 -6.28 -19.78 -0.48
C GLY A 171 -6.38 -20.38 0.92
N ALA A 172 -5.37 -20.13 1.76
CA ALA A 172 -5.39 -20.56 3.16
C ALA A 172 -6.35 -19.67 3.98
N ASP A 173 -7.64 -19.95 3.85
CA ASP A 173 -8.72 -19.27 4.57
C ASP A 173 -8.98 -19.90 5.95
N GLY A 174 -9.76 -19.19 6.76
CA GLY A 174 -10.14 -19.59 8.11
C GLY A 174 -9.12 -19.15 9.15
N VAL A 175 -9.54 -19.25 10.42
CA VAL A 175 -8.65 -19.04 11.57
C VAL A 175 -7.42 -19.94 11.50
N GLU A 176 -7.58 -21.19 11.04
CA GLU A 176 -6.46 -22.13 10.89
C GLU A 176 -5.52 -21.77 9.73
N GLY A 177 -6.02 -21.20 8.62
CA GLY A 177 -5.16 -20.69 7.54
C GLY A 177 -4.26 -19.53 8.00
N VAL A 178 -4.82 -18.63 8.81
CA VAL A 178 -4.06 -17.55 9.46
C VAL A 178 -3.04 -18.13 10.45
N ARG A 179 -3.43 -19.15 11.24
CA ARG A 179 -2.55 -19.86 12.17
C ARG A 179 -1.35 -20.49 11.46
N ASP A 180 -1.60 -21.25 10.40
CA ASP A 180 -0.57 -21.93 9.62
C ASP A 180 0.43 -20.92 9.05
N THR A 181 -0.08 -19.80 8.53
CA THR A 181 0.74 -18.75 7.92
C THR A 181 1.60 -18.02 8.96
N LEU A 182 1.05 -17.69 10.13
CA LEU A 182 1.81 -17.10 11.24
C LEU A 182 2.80 -18.08 11.86
N GLN A 183 2.46 -19.36 11.97
CA GLN A 183 3.38 -20.40 12.45
C GLN A 183 4.56 -20.57 11.49
N ALA A 184 4.32 -20.60 10.18
CA ALA A 184 5.38 -20.60 9.18
C ALA A 184 6.26 -19.35 9.30
N GLY A 185 5.66 -18.18 9.55
CA GLY A 185 6.39 -16.95 9.83
C GLY A 185 7.30 -17.06 11.07
N LEU A 186 6.79 -17.60 12.18
CA LEU A 186 7.55 -17.83 13.41
C LEU A 186 8.74 -18.77 13.18
N GLU A 187 8.55 -19.87 12.47
CA GLU A 187 9.64 -20.80 12.15
C GLU A 187 10.71 -20.16 11.26
N SER A 188 10.30 -19.34 10.28
CA SER A 188 11.24 -18.56 9.46
C SER A 188 12.03 -17.53 10.29
N LEU A 189 11.40 -16.89 11.27
CA LEU A 189 12.06 -15.97 12.19
C LEU A 189 13.07 -16.66 13.13
N LYS A 190 12.87 -17.95 13.48
CA LYS A 190 13.87 -18.76 14.20
C LYS A 190 15.10 -19.09 13.32
N GLY A 191 14.91 -19.10 12.00
CA GLY A 191 15.97 -19.28 11.02
C GLY A 191 16.81 -18.02 10.80
N ASP A 192 17.30 -17.82 9.58
CA ASP A 192 18.17 -16.69 9.21
C ASP A 192 17.50 -15.68 8.26
N TYR A 193 16.17 -15.66 8.20
CA TYR A 193 15.41 -14.65 7.45
C TYR A 193 15.44 -13.29 8.16
N ASP A 194 15.60 -12.23 7.37
CA ASP A 194 15.56 -10.82 7.79
C ASP A 194 14.16 -10.22 7.62
N LEU A 195 13.49 -10.56 6.50
CA LEU A 195 12.15 -10.13 6.17
C LEU A 195 11.22 -11.35 6.07
N VAL A 196 10.11 -11.30 6.80
CA VAL A 196 9.05 -12.31 6.76
C VAL A 196 7.73 -11.59 6.44
N MET A 197 7.07 -11.95 5.36
CA MET A 197 5.74 -11.43 5.02
C MET A 197 4.74 -12.59 4.95
N VAL A 198 3.65 -12.45 5.68
CA VAL A 198 2.63 -13.50 5.87
C VAL A 198 1.25 -12.89 5.70
N TYR A 199 0.40 -13.55 4.93
CA TYR A 199 -0.92 -13.03 4.54
C TYR A 199 -2.07 -13.87 5.13
N GLY A 200 -3.19 -13.21 5.44
CA GLY A 200 -4.43 -13.83 5.88
C GLY A 200 -5.66 -13.13 5.31
N GLU A 201 -6.47 -13.87 4.55
CA GLU A 201 -7.67 -13.40 3.84
C GLU A 201 -8.97 -13.44 4.67
N HIS A 202 -8.95 -14.14 5.81
CA HIS A 202 -10.18 -14.60 6.45
C HIS A 202 -11.19 -13.50 6.83
N ILE A 203 -10.69 -12.35 7.29
CA ILE A 203 -11.54 -11.22 7.71
C ILE A 203 -12.28 -10.62 6.52
N ASP A 204 -11.61 -10.46 5.38
CA ASP A 204 -12.21 -9.95 4.15
C ASP A 204 -13.28 -10.92 3.61
N ASN A 205 -12.97 -12.21 3.53
CA ASN A 205 -13.91 -13.24 3.07
C ASN A 205 -15.21 -13.23 3.88
N ILE A 206 -15.12 -13.17 5.21
CA ILE A 206 -16.29 -13.09 6.09
C ILE A 206 -17.00 -11.73 5.95
N GLY A 207 -16.25 -10.64 5.78
CA GLY A 207 -16.79 -9.30 5.52
C GLY A 207 -17.59 -9.23 4.23
N HIS A 208 -17.14 -9.90 3.17
CA HIS A 208 -17.87 -10.04 1.92
C HIS A 208 -19.15 -10.87 2.08
N GLN A 209 -19.07 -12.02 2.75
CA GLN A 209 -20.18 -12.94 2.92
C GLN A 209 -21.31 -12.33 3.78
N PHE A 210 -20.97 -11.72 4.92
CA PHE A 210 -21.95 -11.31 5.93
C PHE A 210 -22.01 -9.80 6.17
N GLY A 211 -20.98 -9.05 5.78
CA GLY A 211 -20.88 -7.60 5.99
C GLY A 211 -20.10 -7.19 7.25
N PRO A 212 -19.65 -5.92 7.33
CA PRO A 212 -18.76 -5.39 8.37
C PRO A 212 -19.35 -5.34 9.79
N TYR A 213 -20.63 -5.68 9.97
CA TYR A 213 -21.36 -5.57 11.24
C TYR A 213 -21.93 -6.90 11.72
N ALA A 214 -21.66 -7.99 10.99
CA ALA A 214 -22.22 -9.29 11.28
C ALA A 214 -21.52 -9.95 12.50
N PRO A 215 -22.25 -10.71 13.33
CA PRO A 215 -21.66 -11.52 14.39
C PRO A 215 -20.55 -12.46 13.89
N GLU A 216 -20.70 -13.02 12.69
CA GLU A 216 -19.73 -13.91 12.04
C GLU A 216 -18.39 -13.21 11.83
N LEU A 217 -18.39 -11.94 11.44
CA LEU A 217 -17.16 -11.15 11.28
C LEU A 217 -16.50 -10.89 12.64
N LYS A 218 -17.32 -10.60 13.66
CA LYS A 218 -16.83 -10.46 15.03
C LYS A 218 -16.14 -11.74 15.50
N GLU A 219 -16.75 -12.90 15.28
CA GLU A 219 -16.17 -14.20 15.62
C GLU A 219 -14.87 -14.47 14.84
N ALA A 220 -14.82 -14.12 13.55
CA ALA A 220 -13.61 -14.25 12.73
C ALA A 220 -12.44 -13.42 13.30
N ILE A 221 -12.69 -12.18 13.71
CA ILE A 221 -11.68 -11.29 14.30
C ILE A 221 -11.20 -11.83 15.65
N VAL A 222 -12.12 -12.34 16.50
CA VAL A 222 -11.75 -13.00 17.77
C VAL A 222 -10.89 -14.25 17.52
N GLY A 223 -11.19 -15.03 16.48
CA GLY A 223 -10.37 -16.17 16.07
C GLY A 223 -8.94 -15.75 15.67
N VAL A 224 -8.81 -14.73 14.82
CA VAL A 224 -7.51 -14.18 14.41
C VAL A 224 -6.74 -13.58 15.59
N ASP A 225 -7.43 -12.93 16.54
CA ASP A 225 -6.82 -12.42 17.77
C ASP A 225 -6.21 -13.52 18.63
N ALA A 226 -6.90 -14.65 18.79
CA ALA A 226 -6.38 -15.80 19.51
C ALA A 226 -5.10 -16.36 18.86
N VAL A 227 -5.09 -16.45 17.52
CA VAL A 227 -3.88 -16.84 16.76
C VAL A 227 -2.74 -15.85 16.99
N LEU A 228 -3.00 -14.54 16.96
CA LEU A 228 -2.00 -13.52 17.25
C LEU A 228 -1.44 -13.67 18.68
N ALA A 229 -2.29 -13.94 19.66
CA ALA A 229 -1.86 -14.17 21.04
C ALA A 229 -0.90 -15.37 21.16
N GLU A 230 -1.23 -16.48 20.50
CA GLU A 230 -0.37 -17.67 20.43
C GLU A 230 0.96 -17.37 19.73
N PHE A 231 0.93 -16.66 18.60
CA PHE A 231 2.13 -16.24 17.89
C PHE A 231 3.05 -15.38 18.77
N LEU A 232 2.48 -14.41 19.51
CA LEU A 232 3.24 -13.57 20.44
C LEU A 232 3.87 -14.36 21.59
N GLN A 233 3.17 -15.38 22.10
CA GLN A 233 3.74 -16.31 23.07
C GLN A 233 4.89 -17.12 22.46
N GLY A 234 4.71 -17.65 21.25
CA GLY A 234 5.74 -18.41 20.54
C GLY A 234 7.01 -17.59 20.26
N LEU A 235 6.88 -16.28 20.00
CA LEU A 235 8.02 -15.37 19.90
C LEU A 235 8.77 -15.20 21.22
N GLU A 236 8.04 -15.09 22.34
CA GLU A 236 8.61 -14.96 23.68
C GLU A 236 9.38 -16.24 24.07
N GLU A 237 8.78 -17.40 23.84
CA GLU A 237 9.39 -18.71 24.09
C GLU A 237 10.62 -18.96 23.23
N ALA A 238 10.64 -18.44 22.00
CA ALA A 238 11.78 -18.51 21.10
C ALA A 238 12.87 -17.45 21.41
N GLY A 239 12.67 -16.56 22.39
CA GLY A 239 13.60 -15.49 22.72
C GLY A 239 13.73 -14.41 21.63
N LEU A 240 12.68 -14.22 20.81
CA LEU A 240 12.67 -13.33 19.65
C LEU A 240 12.00 -11.96 19.91
N SER A 241 11.39 -11.76 21.08
CA SER A 241 10.60 -10.55 21.37
C SER A 241 11.38 -9.23 21.31
N GLU A 242 12.69 -9.25 21.57
CA GLU A 242 13.56 -8.06 21.56
C GLU A 242 14.34 -7.90 20.25
N THR A 243 14.23 -8.86 19.31
CA THR A 243 14.96 -8.85 18.04
C THR A 243 14.05 -8.72 16.83
N VAL A 244 12.75 -8.99 16.97
CA VAL A 244 11.78 -8.92 15.88
C VAL A 244 10.93 -7.65 16.00
N ASN A 245 10.93 -6.85 14.94
CA ASN A 245 9.92 -5.84 14.68
C ASN A 245 8.75 -6.49 13.94
N ILE A 246 7.53 -6.30 14.43
CA ILE A 246 6.30 -6.83 13.86
C ILE A 246 5.45 -5.65 13.41
N ILE A 247 4.93 -5.71 12.20
CA ILE A 247 3.93 -4.77 11.69
C ILE A 247 2.72 -5.58 11.23
N ILE A 248 1.53 -5.19 11.66
CA ILE A 248 0.26 -5.70 11.20
C ILE A 248 -0.38 -4.60 10.34
N VAL A 249 -0.65 -4.91 9.09
CA VAL A 249 -1.20 -3.98 8.10
C VAL A 249 -2.48 -4.56 7.51
N GLY A 250 -3.41 -3.69 7.15
CA GLY A 250 -4.48 -4.01 6.23
C GLY A 250 -4.34 -3.17 4.95
N ASP A 251 -5.04 -3.59 3.91
CA ASP A 251 -5.05 -2.99 2.59
C ASP A 251 -6.25 -2.05 2.39
N HIS A 252 -7.45 -2.48 2.81
CA HIS A 252 -8.67 -1.70 2.75
C HIS A 252 -9.61 -2.01 3.93
N GLY A 253 -10.72 -1.28 3.97
CA GLY A 253 -11.86 -1.57 4.83
C GLY A 253 -12.99 -2.27 4.07
N MET A 254 -14.21 -2.16 4.58
CA MET A 254 -15.40 -2.84 4.04
C MET A 254 -16.65 -1.97 4.24
N LYS A 255 -17.42 -1.75 3.17
CA LYS A 255 -18.74 -1.09 3.19
C LYS A 255 -19.83 -2.15 3.28
N PHE A 256 -20.81 -1.91 4.13
CA PHE A 256 -22.01 -2.75 4.23
C PHE A 256 -22.93 -2.52 3.03
N LEU A 257 -23.32 -3.61 2.36
CA LEU A 257 -24.30 -3.64 1.27
C LEU A 257 -25.63 -4.27 1.72
N GLY A 258 -25.56 -5.33 2.51
CA GLY A 258 -26.69 -5.94 3.21
C GLY A 258 -27.56 -6.93 2.42
N GLU A 259 -27.17 -7.34 1.21
CA GLU A 259 -27.85 -8.46 0.52
C GLU A 259 -27.22 -9.78 0.99
N GLY A 260 -28.02 -10.80 1.29
CA GLY A 260 -27.53 -12.09 1.82
C GLY A 260 -27.11 -12.09 3.30
N SER A 261 -27.01 -10.92 3.95
CA SER A 261 -26.63 -10.81 5.38
C SER A 261 -27.79 -10.98 6.37
N GLY A 262 -29.01 -11.25 5.89
CA GLY A 262 -30.22 -11.32 6.73
C GLY A 262 -30.70 -9.96 7.28
N LEU A 263 -30.04 -8.86 6.94
CA LEU A 263 -30.40 -7.49 7.29
C LEU A 263 -30.99 -6.75 6.06
N PRO A 264 -31.71 -5.63 6.24
CA PRO A 264 -32.13 -4.82 5.10
C PRO A 264 -30.92 -4.31 4.33
N SER A 265 -30.97 -4.40 3.00
CA SER A 265 -29.93 -3.85 2.15
C SER A 265 -29.78 -2.35 2.39
N ALA A 266 -28.53 -1.92 2.54
CA ALA A 266 -28.14 -0.52 2.66
C ALA A 266 -27.69 0.07 1.31
N ALA A 267 -27.60 -0.74 0.25
CA ALA A 267 -27.15 -0.33 -1.07
C ALA A 267 -28.27 -0.35 -2.11
N LYS A 268 -28.23 0.60 -3.04
CA LYS A 268 -29.02 0.61 -4.27
C LYS A 268 -28.22 -0.07 -5.38
N PHE A 269 -28.77 -1.15 -5.91
CA PHE A 269 -28.15 -1.89 -7.00
C PHE A 269 -28.59 -1.34 -8.35
N LEU A 270 -27.62 -1.03 -9.21
CA LEU A 270 -27.82 -0.57 -10.58
C LEU A 270 -27.36 -1.66 -11.53
N ASN A 271 -28.12 -1.99 -12.59
CA ASN A 271 -27.65 -2.92 -13.61
C ASN A 271 -27.00 -2.15 -14.74
N LEU A 272 -25.75 -2.48 -15.07
CA LEU A 272 -25.03 -1.80 -16.14
C LEU A 272 -25.72 -1.95 -17.51
N SER A 273 -26.49 -3.02 -17.69
CA SER A 273 -27.27 -3.29 -18.91
C SER A 273 -28.36 -2.25 -19.19
N ASP A 274 -28.77 -1.50 -18.16
CA ASP A 274 -29.78 -0.45 -18.31
C ASP A 274 -29.21 0.81 -18.98
N TYR A 275 -27.87 0.93 -19.03
CA TYR A 275 -27.18 2.13 -19.51
C TYR A 275 -26.37 1.90 -20.78
N ILE A 276 -25.81 0.70 -20.98
CA ILE A 276 -24.89 0.44 -22.09
C ILE A 276 -25.20 -0.86 -22.83
N ASN A 277 -24.86 -0.90 -24.12
CA ASN A 277 -24.96 -2.10 -24.93
C ASN A 277 -23.61 -2.86 -24.93
N PRO A 278 -23.57 -4.15 -24.59
CA PRO A 278 -22.34 -4.95 -24.63
C PRO A 278 -21.60 -4.94 -25.98
N ASN A 279 -22.32 -4.71 -27.09
CA ASN A 279 -21.72 -4.66 -28.43
C ASN A 279 -20.99 -3.33 -28.72
N ASP A 280 -21.21 -2.29 -27.93
CA ASP A 280 -20.52 -0.99 -28.08
C ASP A 280 -19.21 -0.94 -27.29
N VAL A 281 -18.89 -1.97 -26.50
CA VAL A 281 -17.71 -2.02 -25.63
C VAL A 281 -16.76 -3.13 -26.04
N LEU A 282 -15.47 -2.85 -25.95
CA LEU A 282 -14.39 -3.82 -26.13
C LEU A 282 -14.18 -4.65 -24.85
N LYS A 283 -14.12 -3.96 -23.70
CA LYS A 283 -13.96 -4.59 -22.39
C LYS A 283 -14.58 -3.73 -21.29
N ILE A 284 -15.16 -4.36 -20.29
CA ILE A 284 -15.53 -3.76 -19.01
C ILE A 284 -14.70 -4.46 -17.95
N VAL A 285 -13.97 -3.67 -17.18
CA VAL A 285 -13.08 -4.15 -16.15
C VAL A 285 -13.69 -3.80 -14.80
N ASP A 286 -13.91 -4.83 -14.00
CA ASP A 286 -14.53 -4.77 -12.69
C ASP A 286 -16.03 -4.43 -12.69
N ARG A 287 -16.60 -4.42 -11.49
CA ARG A 287 -18.00 -4.15 -11.15
C ARG A 287 -18.09 -3.60 -9.73
N GLY A 288 -19.30 -3.21 -9.34
CA GLY A 288 -19.60 -2.81 -7.98
C GLY A 288 -19.29 -1.34 -7.73
N PRO A 289 -18.38 -0.99 -6.81
CA PRO A 289 -18.13 0.41 -6.44
C PRO A 289 -17.41 1.25 -7.50
N HIS A 290 -16.68 0.60 -8.40
CA HIS A 290 -16.12 1.23 -9.57
C HIS A 290 -16.00 0.21 -10.70
N LEU A 291 -15.87 0.71 -11.92
CA LEU A 291 -15.50 -0.08 -13.08
C LEU A 291 -14.85 0.83 -14.13
N THR A 292 -14.10 0.24 -15.05
CA THR A 292 -13.57 0.95 -16.20
C THR A 292 -14.01 0.31 -17.52
N ILE A 293 -14.21 1.12 -18.54
CA ILE A 293 -14.75 0.67 -19.83
C ILE A 293 -13.77 1.02 -20.95
N ALA A 294 -13.34 -0.02 -21.65
CA ALA A 294 -12.67 0.05 -22.93
C ALA A 294 -13.73 0.05 -24.04
N THR A 295 -13.80 1.11 -24.84
CA THR A 295 -14.70 1.25 -25.99
C THR A 295 -13.98 1.00 -27.32
N TYR A 296 -14.77 0.80 -28.38
CA TYR A 296 -14.28 0.94 -29.75
C TYR A 296 -14.17 2.43 -30.09
N GLU A 297 -13.25 2.81 -30.99
CA GLU A 297 -12.97 4.22 -31.31
C GLU A 297 -14.24 5.01 -31.71
N ASN A 298 -15.17 4.37 -32.42
CA ASN A 298 -16.40 5.00 -32.89
C ASN A 298 -17.58 4.93 -31.90
N THR A 299 -17.41 4.33 -30.72
CA THR A 299 -18.47 4.16 -29.72
C THR A 299 -18.22 4.91 -28.41
N LEU A 300 -17.05 5.50 -28.19
CA LEU A 300 -16.70 6.24 -26.98
C LEU A 300 -17.77 7.26 -26.58
N ASP A 301 -18.10 8.20 -27.46
CA ASP A 301 -19.08 9.26 -27.18
C ASP A 301 -20.47 8.68 -26.85
N LYS A 302 -20.87 7.62 -27.55
CA LYS A 302 -22.17 6.96 -27.33
C LYS A 302 -22.25 6.35 -25.93
N VAL A 303 -21.22 5.62 -25.52
CA VAL A 303 -21.15 4.95 -24.20
C VAL A 303 -21.03 5.99 -23.08
N TYR A 304 -20.18 7.00 -23.25
CA TYR A 304 -20.00 8.05 -22.25
C TYR A 304 -21.29 8.84 -22.03
N GLN A 305 -21.99 9.24 -23.09
CA GLN A 305 -23.24 10.01 -22.96
C GLN A 305 -24.40 9.21 -22.37
N SER A 306 -24.42 7.87 -22.50
CA SER A 306 -25.46 7.07 -21.87
C SER A 306 -25.28 6.93 -20.36
N LEU A 307 -24.03 7.03 -19.88
CA LEU A 307 -23.67 6.99 -18.46
C LEU A 307 -23.65 8.38 -17.81
N LYS A 308 -23.32 9.44 -18.54
CA LYS A 308 -23.14 10.78 -17.98
C LYS A 308 -24.43 11.34 -17.40
N GLY A 309 -24.35 11.82 -16.15
CA GLY A 309 -25.47 12.49 -15.47
C GLY A 309 -26.54 11.55 -14.90
N GLN A 310 -26.28 10.24 -14.89
CA GLN A 310 -27.14 9.26 -14.24
C GLN A 310 -27.03 9.36 -12.71
N GLU A 311 -28.07 8.94 -12.01
CA GLU A 311 -28.07 8.92 -10.54
C GLU A 311 -27.21 7.77 -10.01
N GLY A 312 -26.39 8.05 -8.99
CA GLY A 312 -25.71 7.03 -8.18
C GLY A 312 -24.26 6.75 -8.53
N PHE A 313 -23.72 7.39 -9.56
CA PHE A 313 -22.31 7.31 -9.90
C PHE A 313 -21.83 8.54 -10.66
N ASP A 314 -20.53 8.81 -10.56
CA ASP A 314 -19.84 9.78 -11.39
C ASP A 314 -19.11 9.06 -12.53
N VAL A 315 -18.97 9.74 -13.66
CA VAL A 315 -18.35 9.20 -14.87
C VAL A 315 -17.29 10.17 -15.36
N TYR A 316 -16.11 9.65 -15.61
CA TYR A 316 -14.95 10.41 -16.06
C TYR A 316 -14.44 9.81 -17.35
N LEU A 317 -14.18 10.65 -18.35
CA LEU A 317 -13.20 10.28 -19.36
C LEU A 317 -11.82 10.18 -18.69
N ARG A 318 -10.93 9.36 -19.24
CA ARG A 318 -9.56 9.17 -18.71
C ARG A 318 -8.86 10.49 -18.32
N GLU A 319 -8.90 11.50 -19.20
CA GLU A 319 -8.25 12.80 -18.98
C GLU A 319 -8.98 13.68 -17.95
N GLU A 320 -10.24 13.36 -17.64
CA GLU A 320 -11.08 14.06 -16.67
C GLU A 320 -11.00 13.45 -15.26
N ILE A 321 -10.31 12.31 -15.11
CA ILE A 321 -10.14 11.65 -13.81
C ILE A 321 -9.43 12.62 -12.85
N PRO A 322 -9.98 12.84 -11.64
CA PRO A 322 -9.38 13.74 -10.66
C PRO A 322 -7.96 13.32 -10.26
N GLU A 323 -7.06 14.30 -10.12
CA GLU A 323 -5.64 14.05 -9.82
C GLU A 323 -5.47 13.42 -8.42
N GLU A 324 -6.33 13.76 -7.47
CA GLU A 324 -6.32 13.24 -6.11
C GLU A 324 -6.56 11.73 -6.02
N LEU A 325 -7.09 11.10 -7.07
CA LEU A 325 -7.25 9.65 -7.13
C LEU A 325 -5.95 8.93 -7.50
N HIS A 326 -4.94 9.64 -8.04
CA HIS A 326 -3.67 9.05 -8.50
C HIS A 326 -3.86 7.80 -9.36
N TYR A 327 -4.81 7.88 -10.29
CA TYR A 327 -5.25 6.74 -11.09
C TYR A 327 -5.02 6.92 -12.60
N ARG A 328 -5.01 8.15 -13.12
CA ARG A 328 -5.11 8.44 -14.56
C ARG A 328 -3.83 8.20 -15.35
N ASN A 329 -2.67 8.25 -14.70
CA ASN A 329 -1.37 8.28 -15.36
C ASN A 329 -0.79 6.88 -15.65
N SER A 330 -1.62 5.93 -16.11
CA SER A 330 -1.17 4.59 -16.53
C SER A 330 -1.75 4.21 -17.88
N ARG A 331 -0.97 3.55 -18.75
CA ARG A 331 -1.47 3.05 -20.05
C ARG A 331 -2.62 2.04 -19.90
N LEU A 332 -2.74 1.42 -18.74
CA LEU A 332 -3.75 0.40 -18.42
C LEU A 332 -5.09 0.99 -17.96
N VAL A 333 -5.19 2.32 -17.81
CA VAL A 333 -6.46 3.01 -17.56
C VAL A 333 -7.27 3.02 -18.85
N GLN A 334 -8.53 2.58 -18.76
CA GLN A 334 -9.44 2.54 -19.91
C GLN A 334 -10.03 3.92 -20.22
N ASP A 335 -10.89 4.00 -21.24
CA ASP A 335 -11.37 5.29 -21.76
C ASP A 335 -12.31 6.00 -20.79
N ILE A 336 -13.12 5.21 -20.07
CA ILE A 336 -14.13 5.69 -19.13
C ILE A 336 -13.90 5.03 -17.76
N LEU A 337 -13.91 5.83 -16.70
CA LEU A 337 -14.01 5.40 -15.31
C LEU A 337 -15.41 5.72 -14.80
N VAL A 338 -16.05 4.76 -14.15
CA VAL A 338 -17.31 4.94 -13.42
C VAL A 338 -17.04 4.68 -11.93
N VAL A 339 -17.42 5.62 -11.07
CA VAL A 339 -17.25 5.51 -9.61
C VAL A 339 -18.59 5.72 -8.94
N THR A 340 -19.05 4.75 -8.16
CA THR A 340 -20.35 4.86 -7.50
C THR A 340 -20.31 5.82 -6.32
N HIS A 341 -21.46 6.43 -6.03
CA HIS A 341 -21.69 7.09 -4.77
C HIS A 341 -21.78 6.05 -3.63
N PRO A 342 -21.52 6.42 -2.36
CA PRO A 342 -21.32 5.47 -1.25
C PRO A 342 -22.39 4.40 -1.01
N ASP A 343 -23.64 4.68 -1.41
CA ASP A 343 -24.78 3.79 -1.20
C ASP A 343 -25.23 3.08 -2.48
N TYR A 344 -24.38 3.05 -3.51
CA TYR A 344 -24.68 2.41 -4.79
C TYR A 344 -23.66 1.30 -5.11
N TYR A 345 -24.14 0.32 -5.85
CA TYR A 345 -23.34 -0.80 -6.36
C TYR A 345 -23.79 -1.13 -7.79
N ILE A 346 -22.85 -1.22 -8.72
CA ILE A 346 -23.14 -1.56 -10.11
C ILE A 346 -22.97 -3.07 -10.33
N ARG A 347 -24.05 -3.74 -10.73
CA ARG A 347 -23.98 -5.11 -11.27
C ARG A 347 -23.49 -5.03 -12.72
N GLY A 348 -22.50 -5.87 -13.04
CA GLY A 348 -21.84 -5.91 -14.34
C GLY A 348 -22.74 -6.46 -15.45
N LEU A 349 -22.15 -6.65 -16.62
CA LEU A 349 -22.87 -7.23 -17.77
C LEU A 349 -22.65 -8.73 -17.86
N GLN A 350 -23.72 -9.48 -18.17
CA GLN A 350 -23.60 -10.85 -18.66
C GLN A 350 -23.05 -10.84 -20.09
N SER A 351 -21.73 -10.76 -20.24
CA SER A 351 -21.04 -10.63 -21.51
C SER A 351 -19.61 -11.20 -21.44
N PRO A 352 -19.07 -11.81 -22.50
CA PRO A 352 -17.65 -12.17 -22.56
C PRO A 352 -16.71 -10.95 -22.53
N ASN A 353 -17.26 -9.75 -22.72
CA ASN A 353 -16.50 -8.50 -22.61
C ASN A 353 -16.45 -7.97 -21.16
N GLN A 354 -17.11 -8.60 -20.19
CA GLN A 354 -17.05 -8.24 -18.77
C GLN A 354 -15.93 -9.01 -18.05
N LEU A 355 -15.20 -8.34 -17.16
CA LEU A 355 -14.35 -8.97 -16.16
C LEU A 355 -14.92 -8.70 -14.75
N PRO A 356 -15.11 -9.71 -13.90
CA PRO A 356 -15.02 -11.15 -14.22
C PRO A 356 -16.15 -11.61 -15.14
N VAL A 357 -15.91 -12.69 -15.89
CA VAL A 357 -16.88 -13.25 -16.86
C VAL A 357 -17.97 -14.07 -16.17
N ASP A 358 -17.58 -14.91 -15.20
CA ASP A 358 -18.46 -15.96 -14.64
C ASP A 358 -19.39 -15.44 -13.55
N ASN A 359 -19.07 -14.29 -12.96
CA ASN A 359 -19.83 -13.70 -11.87
C ASN A 359 -19.94 -12.17 -12.00
N PRO A 360 -20.59 -11.68 -13.06
CA PRO A 360 -20.68 -10.25 -13.32
C PRO A 360 -21.55 -9.49 -12.30
N ASP A 361 -22.35 -10.18 -11.47
CA ASP A 361 -23.23 -9.55 -10.48
C ASP A 361 -22.63 -9.46 -9.06
N GLY A 362 -21.61 -10.27 -8.75
CA GLY A 362 -21.02 -10.38 -7.41
C GLY A 362 -21.71 -11.46 -6.57
N ILE A 363 -20.95 -12.42 -6.00
CA ILE A 363 -21.51 -13.58 -5.25
C ILE A 363 -21.67 -13.24 -3.76
N HIS A 364 -20.97 -12.21 -3.27
CA HIS A 364 -20.89 -11.89 -1.85
C HIS A 364 -21.37 -10.47 -1.61
N SER A 365 -22.60 -10.35 -1.13
CA SER A 365 -23.33 -9.09 -1.10
C SER A 365 -23.58 -8.56 0.32
N GLY A 366 -22.92 -9.16 1.33
CA GLY A 366 -22.95 -8.66 2.69
C GLY A 366 -22.15 -7.36 2.80
N GLY A 367 -20.96 -7.33 2.20
CA GLY A 367 -20.10 -6.16 2.10
C GLY A 367 -19.30 -6.09 0.79
N ALA A 368 -18.83 -4.90 0.46
CA ALA A 368 -17.89 -4.68 -0.64
C ALA A 368 -16.88 -3.56 -0.34
N HIS A 369 -15.80 -3.54 -1.09
CA HIS A 369 -14.74 -2.54 -1.08
C HIS A 369 -14.36 -2.15 -2.53
N GLY A 370 -13.43 -1.21 -2.71
CA GLY A 370 -13.12 -0.59 -4.00
C GLY A 370 -13.80 0.76 -4.24
N TYR A 371 -14.46 1.32 -3.23
CA TYR A 371 -15.01 2.68 -3.27
C TYR A 371 -13.91 3.76 -3.28
N ILE A 372 -14.30 5.04 -3.37
CA ILE A 372 -13.37 6.15 -3.18
C ILE A 372 -12.65 6.05 -1.83
N ASN A 373 -11.34 6.23 -1.86
CA ASN A 373 -10.44 5.94 -0.75
C ASN A 373 -10.64 6.85 0.48
N SER A 374 -11.21 8.04 0.28
CA SER A 374 -11.51 8.99 1.35
C SER A 374 -12.68 8.56 2.26
N MET A 375 -13.47 7.55 1.84
CA MET A 375 -14.56 7.01 2.65
C MET A 375 -14.03 6.36 3.93
N SER A 376 -14.66 6.67 5.07
CA SER A 376 -14.29 6.07 6.35
C SER A 376 -14.45 4.56 6.38
N ASP A 377 -15.38 4.00 5.59
CA ASP A 377 -15.57 2.55 5.48
C ASP A 377 -14.40 1.86 4.77
N MET A 378 -13.60 2.58 3.98
CA MET A 378 -12.44 2.04 3.25
C MET A 378 -11.14 2.14 4.04
N ARG A 379 -11.11 2.89 5.14
CA ARG A 379 -9.94 3.02 6.00
C ARG A 379 -9.54 1.69 6.62
N THR A 380 -8.23 1.47 6.73
CA THR A 380 -7.63 0.22 7.23
C THR A 380 -6.65 0.49 8.39
N ILE A 381 -5.91 -0.52 8.82
CA ILE A 381 -5.05 -0.48 10.02
C ILE A 381 -3.55 -0.40 9.71
N PHE A 382 -2.81 0.16 10.66
CA PHE A 382 -1.37 -0.02 10.82
C PHE A 382 -1.08 -0.16 12.30
N PHE A 383 -0.66 -1.34 12.72
CA PHE A 383 -0.20 -1.63 14.08
C PHE A 383 1.25 -2.09 14.02
N ALA A 384 2.08 -1.63 14.95
CA ALA A 384 3.46 -2.09 15.01
C ALA A 384 3.96 -2.27 16.44
N LYS A 385 4.82 -3.25 16.64
CA LYS A 385 5.47 -3.55 17.91
C LYS A 385 6.88 -4.05 17.65
N GLY A 386 7.84 -3.63 18.45
CA GLY A 386 9.19 -4.16 18.37
C GLY A 386 10.24 -3.24 18.98
N PRO A 387 11.52 -3.64 18.95
CA PRO A 387 12.60 -2.86 19.52
C PRO A 387 12.76 -1.47 18.87
N ALA A 388 12.37 -1.27 17.61
CA ALA A 388 12.45 0.01 16.91
C ALA A 388 11.29 0.98 17.21
N PHE A 389 10.13 0.47 17.64
CA PHE A 389 8.91 1.25 17.79
C PHE A 389 8.72 1.83 19.19
N LYS A 390 8.04 2.97 19.29
CA LYS A 390 7.54 3.49 20.56
C LYS A 390 6.50 2.52 21.15
N LYS A 391 6.28 2.62 22.46
CA LYS A 391 5.34 1.76 23.21
C LYS A 391 4.11 2.55 23.65
N GLY A 392 2.94 1.92 23.56
CA GLY A 392 1.66 2.40 24.08
C GLY A 392 1.20 3.74 23.47
N SER A 393 1.50 3.99 22.19
CA SER A 393 1.19 5.27 21.54
C SER A 393 0.21 5.15 20.38
N VAL A 394 -0.69 6.13 20.27
CA VAL A 394 -1.53 6.33 19.09
C VAL A 394 -0.92 7.44 18.24
N HIS A 395 -0.71 7.15 16.97
CA HIS A 395 -0.13 8.05 15.99
C HIS A 395 -1.25 8.62 15.09
N PRO A 396 -1.15 9.88 14.64
CA PRO A 396 -2.08 10.44 13.66
C PRO A 396 -2.22 9.59 12.39
N PRO A 397 -3.28 9.80 11.60
CA PRO A 397 -3.52 9.04 10.37
C PRO A 397 -2.37 9.12 9.37
N ILE A 398 -2.18 8.04 8.63
CA ILE A 398 -1.20 7.92 7.53
C ILE A 398 -1.88 7.41 6.25
N SER A 399 -1.16 7.42 5.13
CA SER A 399 -1.61 6.82 3.87
C SER A 399 -0.85 5.52 3.58
N LEU A 400 -1.42 4.61 2.77
CA LEU A 400 -0.74 3.34 2.43
C LEU A 400 0.69 3.54 1.88
N VAL A 401 0.89 4.55 1.03
CA VAL A 401 2.20 4.89 0.44
C VAL A 401 3.28 5.22 1.48
N ASP A 402 2.88 5.67 2.67
CA ASP A 402 3.82 6.07 3.73
C ASP A 402 4.52 4.86 4.39
N GLN A 403 3.93 3.66 4.29
CA GLN A 403 4.38 2.47 5.04
C GLN A 403 5.69 1.88 4.50
N TYR A 404 5.90 1.88 3.18
CA TYR A 404 7.07 1.27 2.52
C TYR A 404 8.41 1.76 3.10
N GLN A 405 8.50 3.05 3.41
CA GLN A 405 9.73 3.63 3.98
C GLN A 405 10.03 3.14 5.38
N ILE A 406 9.01 2.76 6.16
CA ILE A 406 9.19 2.12 7.47
C ILE A 406 9.86 0.75 7.25
N PHE A 407 9.38 -0.03 6.28
CA PHE A 407 9.94 -1.36 6.00
C PHE A 407 11.41 -1.27 5.59
N ALA A 408 11.74 -0.38 4.65
CA ALA A 408 13.10 -0.15 4.21
C ALA A 408 14.01 0.32 5.36
N HIS A 409 13.52 1.24 6.20
CA HIS A 409 14.24 1.72 7.37
C HIS A 409 14.55 0.60 8.37
N LEU A 410 13.57 -0.23 8.72
CA LEU A 410 13.74 -1.34 9.67
C LEU A 410 14.68 -2.44 9.16
N LEU A 411 14.70 -2.64 7.84
CA LEU A 411 15.62 -3.58 7.19
C LEU A 411 17.02 -2.98 6.98
N ASN A 412 17.23 -1.70 7.32
CA ASN A 412 18.46 -0.94 7.06
C ASN A 412 18.90 -1.02 5.59
N ILE A 413 17.97 -0.76 4.68
CA ILE A 413 18.18 -0.72 3.23
C ILE A 413 17.68 0.62 2.66
N PRO A 414 18.27 1.11 1.56
CA PRO A 414 17.75 2.29 0.90
C PRO A 414 16.33 2.03 0.37
N ALA A 415 15.41 2.95 0.66
CA ALA A 415 14.09 2.95 0.05
C ALA A 415 14.21 3.31 -1.44
N GLN A 416 13.51 2.60 -2.31
CA GLN A 416 13.32 3.00 -3.70
C GLN A 416 12.53 4.32 -3.78
N PRO A 417 12.63 5.09 -4.88
CA PRO A 417 11.79 6.26 -5.09
C PRO A 417 10.31 5.91 -4.91
N ASN A 418 9.63 6.64 -4.02
CA ASN A 418 8.26 6.33 -3.61
C ASN A 418 7.47 7.60 -3.28
N ASN A 419 6.15 7.48 -3.12
CA ASN A 419 5.24 8.59 -2.85
C ASN A 419 5.01 8.86 -1.35
N GLY A 420 5.56 8.03 -0.46
CA GLY A 420 5.41 8.19 0.98
C GLY A 420 6.13 9.44 1.52
N THR A 421 5.70 9.90 2.69
CA THR A 421 6.30 11.04 3.40
C THR A 421 6.88 10.61 4.74
N TRP A 422 8.21 10.55 4.86
CA TRP A 422 8.89 10.09 6.09
C TRP A 422 8.43 10.81 7.37
N SER A 423 8.23 12.13 7.32
CA SER A 423 7.82 12.91 8.49
C SER A 423 6.42 12.54 9.01
N LYS A 424 5.59 11.86 8.21
CA LYS A 424 4.30 11.32 8.64
C LYS A 424 4.43 10.01 9.43
N VAL A 425 5.56 9.32 9.38
CA VAL A 425 5.71 7.99 10.00
C VAL A 425 6.86 7.91 10.99
N SER A 426 7.87 8.77 10.88
CA SER A 426 9.05 8.76 11.75
C SER A 426 8.70 8.95 13.23
N GLY A 427 7.55 9.58 13.52
CA GLY A 427 7.01 9.76 14.87
C GLY A 427 6.66 8.45 15.57
N MET A 428 6.51 7.33 14.87
CA MET A 428 6.23 6.01 15.43
C MET A 428 7.47 5.30 15.98
N LEU A 429 8.66 5.69 15.52
CA LEU A 429 9.93 5.06 15.86
C LEU A 429 10.59 5.74 17.06
N LYS A 430 11.40 4.99 17.82
CA LYS A 430 12.23 5.57 18.88
C LYS A 430 13.27 6.51 18.26
N SER A 431 13.54 7.65 18.90
CA SER A 431 14.65 8.51 18.51
C SER A 431 15.98 7.78 18.70
N GLN A 432 16.90 7.91 17.75
CA GLN A 432 18.30 7.49 17.92
C GLN A 432 19.02 8.41 18.94
N SER A 433 18.65 8.35 20.22
CA SER A 433 19.42 8.88 21.35
C SER A 433 18.71 8.63 22.69
N ASP A 434 18.76 7.39 23.20
CA ASP A 434 18.64 7.12 24.65
C ASP A 434 19.92 6.46 25.21
N GLY A 435 21.04 6.67 24.52
CA GLY A 435 22.38 6.53 25.08
C GLY A 435 22.90 7.92 25.42
N SER A 436 23.01 8.24 26.70
CA SER A 436 23.53 9.51 27.20
C SER A 436 24.93 9.80 26.64
N ILE A 437 25.05 10.78 25.75
CA ILE A 437 26.31 11.45 25.43
C ILE A 437 26.15 12.92 25.80
N GLY A 438 26.78 13.31 26.90
CA GLY A 438 26.89 14.71 27.30
C GLY A 438 27.64 15.49 26.22
N TYR A 439 26.95 16.42 25.57
CA TYR A 439 27.58 17.38 24.68
C TYR A 439 28.39 18.38 25.50
N ALA A 440 29.69 18.14 25.63
CA ALA A 440 30.64 19.19 25.96
C ALA A 440 30.82 20.08 24.71
N TYR A 441 30.26 21.29 24.74
CA TYR A 441 30.52 22.30 23.71
C TYR A 441 31.97 22.78 23.81
N PRO A 442 32.79 22.72 22.75
CA PRO A 442 34.03 23.47 22.72
C PRO A 442 33.69 24.94 22.46
N MET A 443 33.95 25.82 23.44
CA MET A 443 33.98 27.27 23.20
C MET A 443 35.09 27.57 22.17
N LEU A 444 34.69 27.97 20.96
CA LEU A 444 35.57 28.63 20.01
C LEU A 444 35.76 30.09 20.44
N THR A 445 36.90 30.39 21.05
CA THR A 445 37.35 31.76 21.30
C THR A 445 37.86 32.36 20.00
N PHE A 446 37.14 33.36 19.47
CA PHE A 446 37.63 34.20 18.37
C PHE A 446 38.73 35.14 18.88
N GLY A 447 39.99 34.84 18.56
CA GLY A 447 41.10 35.77 18.72
C GLY A 447 41.15 36.75 17.54
N VAL A 448 40.86 38.02 17.81
CA VAL A 448 41.04 39.11 16.84
C VAL A 448 42.54 39.45 16.75
N LEU A 449 43.17 39.17 15.62
CA LEU A 449 44.53 39.63 15.30
C LEU A 449 44.46 41.03 14.66
N LEU A 450 44.86 42.06 15.40
CA LEU A 450 45.08 43.41 14.89
C LEU A 450 46.48 43.49 14.26
N ALA A 451 46.53 43.62 12.93
CA ALA A 451 47.77 43.94 12.21
C ALA A 451 47.96 45.47 12.17
N PHE A 452 49.00 45.96 12.84
CA PHE A 452 49.49 47.34 12.69
C PHE A 452 50.29 47.46 11.40
N LEU A 453 49.83 48.28 10.47
CA LEU A 453 50.61 48.78 9.34
C LEU A 453 51.52 49.91 9.84
N SER A 454 52.82 49.77 9.62
CA SER A 454 53.79 50.86 9.72
C SER A 454 54.75 50.72 8.55
N PHE A 455 54.73 51.67 7.61
CA PHE A 455 55.89 51.96 6.77
C PHE A 455 55.98 53.47 6.54
N VAL A 456 57.23 53.93 6.67
CA VAL A 456 57.76 55.26 6.31
C VAL A 456 57.55 55.55 4.83
#